data_AF-A0A4Y8UMW5-F1
#
_entry.id   AF-A0A4Y8UMW5-F1
#
_cell.length_a   1.000
_cell.length_b   1.000
_cell.length_c   1.000
_cell.angle_alpha   90.00
_cell.angle_beta   90.00
_cell.angle_gamma   90.00
#
_symmetry.space_group_name_H-M   'P 1'
#
loop_
_entity.id
_entity.type
_entity.pdbx_description
1 polymer ?
#
loop_
_entity_poly.entity_id
_entity_poly.type
_entity_poly.pdbx_seq_one_letter_code
_entity_poly.pdbx_strand_id
1 'polypeptide(L)'
;MDKITKNINDVLLNSKSDNGYKAQLYKRTNHGHVEFVYAFAGTDDWSDVVDDIDQYYGGSPNQYKMAVANAEILSSILKEKYGNNVDFTFVGHSLGGGEAAAASMATGFDAITFNPAAVTSDDLLGNPSHITNNIALGTKLFTIWGKDVYYGGDMLHNFQSNTNVDIPGAINYIQLGTGATHTIDDFYNYFYKDHDE
;
A
#
# COMPACT_ATOMS: atom_id res chain seq x y z
N MET A 1 12.44 2.44 -14.82
CA MET A 1 11.26 3.20 -14.35
C MET A 1 11.65 4.65 -14.41
N ASP A 2 10.94 5.45 -15.21
CA ASP A 2 11.20 6.88 -15.29
C ASP A 2 10.26 7.62 -14.34
N LYS A 3 10.82 8.48 -13.49
CA LYS A 3 10.05 9.34 -12.57
C LYS A 3 9.40 10.48 -13.36
N ILE A 4 8.08 10.64 -13.25
CA ILE A 4 7.39 11.77 -13.87
C ILE A 4 7.45 12.97 -12.92
N THR A 5 8.27 13.96 -13.27
CA THR A 5 8.55 15.15 -12.41
C THR A 5 7.86 16.43 -12.86
N LYS A 6 7.17 16.42 -14.00
CA LYS A 6 6.42 17.59 -14.50
C LYS A 6 4.98 17.52 -14.00
N ASN A 7 4.52 18.55 -13.29
CA ASN A 7 3.12 18.75 -12.94
C ASN A 7 2.25 18.57 -14.20
N ILE A 8 1.33 17.62 -14.16
CA ILE A 8 0.28 17.51 -15.16
C ILE A 8 -0.98 18.01 -14.44
N ASN A 9 -1.48 19.17 -14.83
CA ASN A 9 -2.75 19.75 -14.36
C ASN A 9 -2.96 19.65 -12.83
N ASP A 10 -2.21 20.43 -12.04
CA ASP A 10 -2.35 20.55 -10.58
C ASP A 10 -2.16 19.27 -9.74
N VAL A 11 -1.74 18.15 -10.34
CA VAL A 11 -1.33 16.97 -9.57
C VAL A 11 0.08 17.15 -9.04
N LEU A 12 0.22 17.19 -7.71
CA LEU A 12 1.49 17.12 -7.00
C LEU A 12 2.10 15.72 -7.17
N LEU A 13 2.78 15.50 -8.30
CA LEU A 13 3.45 14.24 -8.65
C LEU A 13 4.67 13.90 -7.78
N ASN A 14 5.06 14.83 -6.91
CA ASN A 14 6.10 14.70 -5.89
C ASN A 14 5.74 15.68 -4.76
N SER A 15 4.85 15.29 -3.86
CA SER A 15 4.60 16.08 -2.65
C SER A 15 5.62 15.68 -1.59
N LYS A 16 6.46 16.62 -1.17
CA LYS A 16 6.75 16.74 0.26
C LYS A 16 5.82 17.84 0.73
N SER A 17 4.59 17.49 1.11
CA SER A 17 3.72 18.46 1.77
C SER A 17 4.18 18.58 3.23
N ASP A 18 3.94 19.74 3.84
CA ASP A 18 4.23 19.96 5.26
C ASP A 18 3.43 19.02 6.19
N ASN A 19 2.46 18.28 5.62
CA ASN A 19 1.56 17.36 6.31
C ASN A 19 2.03 15.89 6.24
N GLY A 20 3.22 15.61 5.70
CA GLY A 20 3.83 14.28 5.66
C GLY A 20 3.42 13.36 4.49
N TYR A 21 2.43 13.76 3.67
CA TYR A 21 2.00 12.98 2.50
C TYR A 21 3.04 12.98 1.39
N LYS A 22 3.41 11.78 0.93
CA LYS A 22 4.44 11.56 -0.09
C LYS A 22 4.01 10.48 -1.06
N ALA A 23 3.97 10.85 -2.34
CA ALA A 23 3.70 9.91 -3.41
C ALA A 23 4.49 10.24 -4.67
N GLN A 24 4.64 9.25 -5.56
CA GLN A 24 5.39 9.37 -6.79
C GLN A 24 4.79 8.54 -7.93
N LEU A 25 4.58 9.16 -9.09
CA LEU A 25 4.24 8.46 -10.33
C LEU A 25 5.49 8.03 -11.09
N TYR A 26 5.50 6.77 -11.51
CA TYR A 26 6.50 6.15 -12.36
C TYR A 26 5.85 5.65 -13.65
N LYS A 27 6.66 5.62 -14.70
CA LYS A 27 6.32 5.00 -15.98
C LYS A 27 7.37 3.96 -16.35
N ARG A 28 6.92 2.83 -16.87
CA ARG A 28 7.76 1.84 -17.53
C ARG A 28 7.22 1.56 -18.93
N THR A 29 8.12 1.24 -19.84
CA THR A 29 7.75 0.64 -21.11
C THR A 29 8.49 -0.69 -21.24
N ASN A 30 7.75 -1.78 -21.39
CA ASN A 30 8.28 -3.12 -21.48
C ASN A 30 7.65 -3.81 -22.70
N HIS A 31 8.48 -4.29 -23.65
CA HIS A 31 8.01 -4.90 -24.90
C HIS A 31 6.90 -4.11 -25.64
N GLY A 32 6.96 -2.78 -25.61
CA GLY A 32 5.97 -1.91 -26.26
C GLY A 32 4.69 -1.64 -25.43
N HIS A 33 4.53 -2.29 -24.29
CA HIS A 33 3.47 -2.03 -23.32
C HIS A 33 3.89 -0.91 -22.35
N VAL A 34 3.00 0.04 -22.08
CA VAL A 34 3.26 1.17 -21.18
C VAL A 34 2.49 0.95 -19.88
N GLU A 35 3.20 1.01 -18.77
CA GLU A 35 2.68 0.74 -17.43
C GLU A 35 2.98 1.94 -16.53
N PHE A 36 1.99 2.29 -15.70
CA PHE A 36 2.09 3.37 -14.73
C PHE A 36 1.97 2.81 -13.32
N VAL A 37 2.81 3.32 -12.43
CA VAL A 37 2.76 2.99 -11.00
C VAL A 37 2.72 4.26 -10.20
N TYR A 38 1.69 4.45 -9.37
CA TYR A 38 1.66 5.54 -8.40
C TYR A 38 1.93 4.98 -7.01
N ALA A 39 3.11 5.31 -6.48
CA ALA A 39 3.64 4.77 -5.25
C ALA A 39 3.49 5.76 -4.10
N PHE A 40 2.94 5.28 -2.98
CA PHE A 40 2.72 6.03 -1.75
C PHE A 40 3.74 5.60 -0.68
N ALA A 41 4.35 6.57 -0.01
CA ALA A 41 5.29 6.28 1.06
C ALA A 41 4.55 6.01 2.38
N GLY A 42 5.12 5.13 3.21
CA GLY A 42 4.72 5.03 4.62
C GLY A 42 5.24 6.20 5.45
N THR A 43 4.99 6.14 6.76
CA THR A 43 5.49 7.12 7.73
C THR A 43 7.01 7.08 7.83
N ASP A 44 7.66 8.24 8.03
CA ASP A 44 9.13 8.36 8.15
C ASP A 44 9.68 7.81 9.47
N ASP A 45 8.91 7.88 10.57
CA ASP A 45 9.33 7.46 11.91
C ASP A 45 8.63 6.17 12.33
N TRP A 46 9.36 5.07 12.19
CA TRP A 46 8.85 3.73 12.47
C TRP A 46 8.86 3.36 13.96
N SER A 47 9.78 3.95 14.73
CA SER A 47 9.82 3.79 16.19
C SER A 47 8.53 4.28 16.82
N ASP A 48 8.00 5.38 16.29
CA ASP A 48 6.81 6.04 16.82
C ASP A 48 5.56 5.25 16.41
N VAL A 49 5.55 4.59 15.25
CA VAL A 49 4.44 3.73 14.81
C VAL A 49 4.19 2.57 15.78
N VAL A 50 5.20 1.94 16.39
CA VAL A 50 4.96 0.86 17.36
C VAL A 50 4.27 1.36 18.63
N ASP A 51 4.66 2.55 19.09
CA ASP A 51 4.08 3.18 20.29
C ASP A 51 2.71 3.86 19.99
N ASP A 52 2.52 4.33 18.75
CA ASP A 52 1.35 5.07 18.29
C ASP A 52 0.32 4.20 17.56
N ILE A 53 0.62 2.93 17.26
CA ILE A 53 -0.34 1.99 16.64
C ILE A 53 -1.65 1.97 17.43
N ASP A 54 -1.59 2.08 18.77
CA ASP A 54 -2.75 2.19 19.66
C ASP A 54 -3.55 3.50 19.49
N GLN A 55 -2.91 4.60 19.09
CA GLN A 55 -3.49 5.94 19.00
C GLN A 55 -3.84 6.38 17.56
N TYR A 56 -3.19 5.82 16.55
CA TYR A 56 -3.13 6.32 15.17
C TYR A 56 -3.82 5.41 14.16
N TYR A 57 -4.91 4.77 14.58
CA TYR A 57 -5.66 3.83 13.77
C TYR A 57 -6.04 4.40 12.39
N GLY A 58 -5.38 3.88 11.35
CA GLY A 58 -5.74 4.14 9.95
C GLY A 58 -5.17 5.42 9.34
N GLY A 59 -4.19 6.09 9.95
CA GLY A 59 -3.52 7.25 9.36
C GLY A 59 -4.32 8.55 9.39
N SER A 60 -3.69 9.66 8.97
CA SER A 60 -4.41 10.95 8.91
C SER A 60 -5.46 10.93 7.79
N PRO A 61 -6.75 11.19 8.09
CA PRO A 61 -7.81 11.22 7.08
C PRO A 61 -7.52 12.16 5.91
N ASN A 62 -6.71 13.20 6.14
CA ASN A 62 -6.32 14.14 5.10
C ASN A 62 -5.36 13.53 4.07
N GLN A 63 -4.45 12.64 4.48
CA GLN A 63 -3.51 12.01 3.56
C GLN A 63 -4.23 11.03 2.61
N TYR A 64 -5.18 10.24 3.12
CA TYR A 64 -6.04 9.40 2.30
C TYR A 64 -6.90 10.19 1.31
N LYS A 65 -7.50 11.31 1.76
CA LYS A 65 -8.28 12.18 0.86
C LYS A 65 -7.43 12.74 -0.27
N MET A 66 -6.17 13.12 0.02
CA MET A 66 -5.22 13.54 -1.01
C MET A 66 -4.82 12.39 -1.95
N ALA A 67 -4.64 11.18 -1.42
CA ALA A 67 -4.36 9.99 -2.22
C ALA A 67 -5.47 9.71 -3.23
N VAL A 68 -6.73 9.71 -2.77
CA VAL A 68 -7.92 9.52 -3.61
C VAL A 68 -8.03 10.62 -4.67
N ALA A 69 -7.95 11.89 -4.27
CA ALA A 69 -8.06 13.01 -5.22
C ALA A 69 -6.98 12.95 -6.31
N ASN A 70 -5.72 12.68 -5.95
CA ASN A 70 -4.65 12.53 -6.92
C ASN A 70 -4.89 11.32 -7.84
N ALA A 71 -5.35 10.20 -7.29
CA ALA A 71 -5.63 8.99 -8.04
C ALA A 71 -6.73 9.20 -9.10
N GLU A 72 -7.81 9.91 -8.77
CA GLU A 72 -8.90 10.23 -9.70
C GLU A 72 -8.44 11.12 -10.86
N ILE A 73 -7.63 12.14 -10.55
CA ILE A 73 -7.09 13.05 -11.57
C ILE A 73 -6.13 12.29 -12.49
N LEU A 74 -5.21 11.49 -11.92
CA LEU A 74 -4.27 10.68 -12.70
C LEU A 74 -4.98 9.64 -13.56
N SER A 75 -5.96 8.93 -12.99
CA SER A 75 -6.83 7.99 -13.70
C SER A 75 -7.46 8.63 -14.93
N SER A 76 -8.03 9.83 -14.78
CA SER A 76 -8.67 10.57 -15.89
C SER A 76 -7.66 10.96 -16.97
N ILE A 77 -6.52 11.55 -16.58
CA ILE A 77 -5.45 11.97 -17.51
C ILE A 77 -4.89 10.77 -18.28
N LEU A 78 -4.63 9.66 -17.59
CA LEU A 78 -4.04 8.47 -18.18
C LEU A 78 -5.03 7.79 -19.13
N LYS A 79 -6.31 7.70 -18.77
CA LYS A 79 -7.36 7.18 -19.66
C LYS A 79 -7.55 8.03 -20.90
N GLU A 80 -7.52 9.36 -20.78
CA GLU A 80 -7.61 10.27 -21.92
C GLU A 80 -6.44 10.08 -22.89
N LYS A 81 -5.22 9.93 -22.35
CA LYS A 81 -3.98 9.89 -23.16
C LYS A 81 -3.65 8.50 -23.73
N TYR A 82 -3.95 7.44 -22.99
CA TYR A 82 -3.53 6.07 -23.31
C TYR A 82 -4.72 5.11 -23.52
N GLY A 83 -5.95 5.58 -23.32
CA GLY A 83 -7.17 4.79 -23.47
C GLY A 83 -7.64 4.13 -22.17
N ASN A 84 -8.86 3.61 -22.18
CA ASN A 84 -9.50 3.01 -21.00
C ASN A 84 -8.80 1.76 -20.47
N ASN A 85 -7.97 1.11 -21.28
CA ASN A 85 -7.22 -0.09 -20.93
C ASN A 85 -5.77 0.24 -20.52
N VAL A 86 -5.49 1.48 -20.11
CA VAL A 86 -4.17 1.86 -19.59
C VAL A 86 -3.82 1.00 -18.38
N ASP A 87 -2.62 0.44 -18.36
CA ASP A 87 -2.11 -0.27 -17.20
C ASP A 87 -1.63 0.74 -16.17
N PHE A 88 -2.41 0.87 -15.09
CA PHE A 88 -2.15 1.77 -13.98
C PHE A 88 -2.39 1.06 -12.65
N THR A 89 -1.38 1.04 -11.79
CA THR A 89 -1.41 0.35 -10.49
C THR A 89 -0.98 1.29 -9.37
N PHE A 90 -1.66 1.20 -8.23
CA PHE A 90 -1.24 1.84 -6.99
C PHE A 90 -0.39 0.90 -6.15
N VAL A 91 0.65 1.42 -5.51
CA VAL A 91 1.48 0.62 -4.61
C VAL A 91 1.81 1.40 -3.35
N GLY A 92 1.95 0.69 -2.23
CA GLY A 92 2.31 1.34 -0.99
C GLY A 92 2.53 0.38 0.16
N HIS A 93 3.18 0.88 1.19
CA HIS A 93 3.55 0.13 2.38
C HIS A 93 3.07 0.82 3.64
N SER A 94 2.61 0.06 4.65
CA SER A 94 2.10 0.61 5.91
C SER A 94 1.01 1.66 5.64
N LEU A 95 1.18 2.90 6.13
CA LEU A 95 0.29 4.02 5.81
C LEU A 95 0.07 4.22 4.30
N GLY A 96 1.14 4.20 3.50
CA GLY A 96 1.02 4.31 2.04
C GLY A 96 0.28 3.12 1.41
N GLY A 97 0.27 1.95 2.06
CA GLY A 97 -0.52 0.80 1.64
C GLY A 97 -2.02 1.05 1.78
N GLY A 98 -2.43 1.69 2.87
CA GLY A 98 -3.82 2.15 3.04
C GLY A 98 -4.20 3.21 2.01
N GLU A 99 -3.31 4.17 1.74
CA GLU A 99 -3.53 5.19 0.70
C GLU A 99 -3.71 4.57 -0.70
N ALA A 100 -2.89 3.57 -1.03
CA ALA A 100 -3.01 2.81 -2.27
C ALA A 100 -4.34 2.04 -2.36
N ALA A 101 -4.77 1.41 -1.25
CA ALA A 101 -6.06 0.72 -1.18
C ALA A 101 -7.23 1.68 -1.39
N ALA A 102 -7.23 2.85 -0.74
CA ALA A 102 -8.26 3.86 -0.92
C ALA A 102 -8.29 4.40 -2.36
N ALA A 103 -7.12 4.67 -2.95
CA ALA A 103 -7.00 5.08 -4.35
C ALA A 103 -7.58 4.03 -5.33
N SER A 104 -7.33 2.75 -5.07
CA SER A 104 -7.92 1.64 -5.85
C SER A 104 -9.43 1.60 -5.72
N MET A 105 -9.97 1.64 -4.50
CA MET A 105 -11.42 1.64 -4.27
C MET A 105 -12.13 2.81 -4.95
N ALA A 106 -11.50 3.99 -5.01
CA ALA A 106 -12.08 5.16 -5.63
C ALA A 106 -12.05 5.13 -7.18
N THR A 107 -11.03 4.50 -7.77
CA THR A 107 -10.78 4.61 -9.23
C THR A 107 -11.04 3.33 -10.01
N GLY A 108 -11.10 2.17 -9.33
CA GLY A 108 -11.24 0.84 -9.93
C GLY A 108 -9.96 0.30 -10.58
N PHE A 109 -8.82 0.96 -10.39
CA PHE A 109 -7.51 0.44 -10.80
C PHE A 109 -6.91 -0.46 -9.72
N ASP A 110 -5.96 -1.30 -10.11
CA ASP A 110 -5.37 -2.28 -9.21
C ASP A 110 -4.50 -1.63 -8.13
N ALA A 111 -4.47 -2.23 -6.94
CA ALA A 111 -3.52 -1.90 -5.88
C ALA A 111 -2.77 -3.14 -5.40
N ILE A 112 -1.45 -2.97 -5.22
CA ILE A 112 -0.59 -3.95 -4.56
C ILE A 112 0.00 -3.29 -3.32
N THR A 113 -0.39 -3.78 -2.15
CA THR A 113 0.02 -3.19 -0.87
C THR A 113 0.91 -4.16 -0.10
N PHE A 114 1.69 -3.61 0.83
CA PHE A 114 2.59 -4.35 1.69
C PHE A 114 2.34 -3.93 3.14
N ASN A 115 2.00 -4.88 4.01
CA ASN A 115 1.60 -4.61 5.41
C ASN A 115 0.76 -3.33 5.56
N PRO A 116 -0.35 -3.18 4.83
CA PRO A 116 -1.08 -1.92 4.75
C PRO A 116 -1.74 -1.54 6.08
N ALA A 117 -1.80 -0.24 6.34
CA ALA A 117 -2.74 0.33 7.28
C ALA A 117 -4.18 0.17 6.76
N ALA A 118 -5.11 -0.10 7.66
CA ALA A 118 -6.51 -0.26 7.33
C ALA A 118 -7.16 1.10 7.00
N VAL A 119 -8.12 1.06 6.06
CA VAL A 119 -8.97 2.21 5.73
C VAL A 119 -10.19 2.16 6.64
N THR A 120 -10.27 3.05 7.62
CA THR A 120 -11.34 3.03 8.64
C THR A 120 -12.46 4.03 8.40
N SER A 121 -12.29 4.96 7.46
CA SER A 121 -13.30 5.96 7.13
C SER A 121 -14.27 5.42 6.08
N ASP A 122 -15.56 5.35 6.43
CA ASP A 122 -16.62 4.89 5.51
C ASP A 122 -16.67 5.67 4.19
N ASP A 123 -16.36 6.97 4.23
CA ASP A 123 -16.32 7.84 3.04
C ASP A 123 -15.22 7.45 2.04
N LEU A 124 -14.25 6.64 2.46
CA LEU A 124 -13.13 6.17 1.65
C LEU A 124 -13.28 4.70 1.24
N LEU A 125 -14.30 4.00 1.74
CA LEU A 125 -14.58 2.62 1.37
C LEU A 125 -15.31 2.57 0.01
N GLY A 126 -14.88 1.63 -0.82
CA GLY A 126 -15.47 1.38 -2.13
C GLY A 126 -15.36 -0.10 -2.48
N ASN A 127 -15.24 -0.43 -3.76
CA ASN A 127 -15.10 -1.83 -4.19
C ASN A 127 -13.65 -2.30 -4.02
N PRO A 128 -13.35 -3.27 -3.14
CA PRO A 128 -11.99 -3.69 -2.85
C PRO A 128 -11.48 -4.84 -3.74
N SER A 129 -12.25 -5.25 -4.76
CA SER A 129 -11.92 -6.43 -5.60
C SER A 129 -10.62 -6.30 -6.42
N HIS A 130 -10.08 -5.09 -6.53
CA HIS A 130 -8.85 -4.77 -7.25
C HIS A 130 -7.62 -4.63 -6.32
N ILE A 131 -7.77 -4.94 -5.03
CA ILE A 131 -6.71 -4.80 -4.04
C ILE A 131 -6.10 -6.17 -3.72
N THR A 132 -4.78 -6.25 -3.80
CA THR A 132 -3.97 -7.36 -3.29
C THR A 132 -3.08 -6.87 -2.15
N ASN A 133 -3.34 -7.36 -0.95
CA ASN A 133 -2.58 -7.03 0.25
C ASN A 133 -1.55 -8.12 0.55
N ASN A 134 -0.27 -7.78 0.49
CA ASN A 134 0.81 -8.68 0.90
C ASN A 134 1.12 -8.45 2.37
N ILE A 135 0.84 -9.45 3.21
CA ILE A 135 0.95 -9.33 4.66
C ILE A 135 2.01 -10.29 5.17
N ALA A 136 2.99 -9.74 5.89
CA ALA A 136 4.04 -10.50 6.51
C ALA A 136 3.50 -11.27 7.71
N LEU A 137 3.55 -12.60 7.64
CA LEU A 137 3.26 -13.46 8.78
C LEU A 137 4.55 -13.91 9.47
N GLY A 138 4.48 -13.93 10.80
CA GLY A 138 5.46 -14.59 11.63
C GLY A 138 5.48 -16.08 11.39
N THR A 139 6.50 -16.77 11.85
CA THR A 139 6.63 -18.23 11.70
C THR A 139 5.48 -18.93 12.41
N LYS A 140 4.70 -19.73 11.68
CA LYS A 140 3.70 -20.60 12.29
C LYS A 140 4.39 -21.56 13.26
N LEU A 141 4.11 -21.41 14.55
CA LEU A 141 4.66 -22.28 15.58
C LEU A 141 3.86 -23.59 15.65
N PHE A 142 2.53 -23.50 15.77
CA PHE A 142 1.64 -24.65 15.91
C PHE A 142 0.18 -24.24 15.70
N THR A 143 -0.69 -25.23 15.45
CA THR A 143 -2.15 -25.02 15.40
C THR A 143 -2.76 -25.58 16.69
N ILE A 144 -3.55 -24.78 17.42
CA ILE A 144 -4.33 -25.25 18.58
C ILE A 144 -5.81 -24.92 18.35
N TRP A 145 -6.69 -25.90 18.52
CA TRP A 145 -8.14 -25.73 18.33
C TRP A 145 -8.54 -25.16 16.95
N GLY A 146 -7.79 -25.49 15.90
CA GLY A 146 -8.01 -24.95 14.55
C GLY A 146 -7.57 -23.50 14.35
N LYS A 147 -6.93 -22.89 15.35
CA LYS A 147 -6.33 -21.56 15.25
C LYS A 147 -4.81 -21.68 15.12
N ASP A 148 -4.26 -21.02 14.12
CA ASP A 148 -2.82 -20.99 13.88
C ASP A 148 -2.15 -19.96 14.80
N VAL A 149 -1.08 -20.38 15.48
CA VAL A 149 -0.27 -19.54 16.37
C VAL A 149 1.03 -19.20 15.66
N TYR A 150 1.34 -17.92 15.58
CA TYR A 150 2.48 -17.37 14.86
C TYR A 150 3.45 -16.67 15.82
N TYR A 151 4.75 -16.72 15.50
CA TYR A 151 5.82 -16.03 16.22
C TYR A 151 6.58 -15.10 15.27
N GLY A 152 6.60 -13.81 15.59
CA GLY A 152 7.06 -12.74 14.69
C GLY A 152 5.92 -12.22 13.81
N GLY A 153 6.27 -11.57 12.70
CA GLY A 153 5.31 -11.06 11.72
C GLY A 153 5.12 -9.55 11.78
N ASP A 154 4.13 -9.08 11.01
CA ASP A 154 3.75 -7.69 10.97
C ASP A 154 3.01 -7.25 12.25
N MET A 155 3.59 -6.30 12.98
CA MET A 155 3.00 -5.75 14.20
C MET A 155 1.72 -4.96 13.90
N LEU A 156 1.66 -4.24 12.78
CA LEU A 156 0.49 -3.46 12.39
C LEU A 156 -0.69 -4.38 12.06
N HIS A 157 -0.48 -5.41 11.24
CA HIS A 157 -1.49 -6.42 10.98
C HIS A 157 -1.98 -7.12 12.24
N ASN A 158 -1.06 -7.52 13.13
CA ASN A 158 -1.42 -8.16 14.39
C ASN A 158 -2.34 -7.26 15.23
N PHE A 159 -2.02 -5.97 15.33
CA PHE A 159 -2.86 -5.01 16.03
C PHE A 159 -4.22 -4.81 15.34
N GLN A 160 -4.22 -4.63 14.01
CA GLN A 160 -5.41 -4.53 13.16
C GLN A 160 -6.39 -5.68 13.37
N SER A 161 -5.88 -6.90 13.40
CA SER A 161 -6.68 -8.10 13.64
C SER A 161 -7.25 -8.17 15.06
N ASN A 162 -6.52 -7.65 16.07
CA ASN A 162 -6.94 -7.70 17.47
C ASN A 162 -8.04 -6.70 17.83
N THR A 163 -8.24 -5.63 17.05
CA THR A 163 -9.32 -4.66 17.30
C THR A 163 -10.53 -4.81 16.37
N ASN A 164 -10.57 -5.89 15.58
CA ASN A 164 -11.61 -6.15 14.56
C ASN A 164 -11.67 -5.10 13.44
N VAL A 165 -10.52 -4.53 13.05
CA VAL A 165 -10.44 -3.67 11.87
C VAL A 165 -9.97 -4.50 10.69
N ASP A 166 -10.85 -4.65 9.71
CA ASP A 166 -10.57 -5.42 8.49
C ASP A 166 -9.78 -4.59 7.48
N ILE A 167 -8.84 -5.27 6.81
CA ILE A 167 -8.11 -4.69 5.68
C ILE A 167 -8.89 -5.04 4.40
N PRO A 168 -9.37 -4.05 3.63
CA PRO A 168 -10.14 -4.33 2.42
C PRO A 168 -9.27 -4.97 1.34
N GLY A 169 -9.79 -6.01 0.68
CA GLY A 169 -9.16 -6.64 -0.49
C GLY A 169 -8.75 -8.09 -0.27
N ALA A 170 -8.14 -8.69 -1.31
CA ALA A 170 -7.57 -10.02 -1.19
C ALA A 170 -6.30 -9.97 -0.33
N ILE A 171 -6.11 -10.96 0.54
CA ILE A 171 -4.92 -11.07 1.39
C ILE A 171 -4.03 -12.20 0.88
N ASN A 172 -2.77 -11.87 0.59
CA ASN A 172 -1.70 -12.80 0.31
C ASN A 172 -0.72 -12.81 1.49
N TYR A 173 -0.71 -13.90 2.25
CA TYR A 173 0.18 -14.03 3.40
C TYR A 173 1.58 -14.48 2.96
N ILE A 174 2.61 -13.76 3.41
CA ILE A 174 4.01 -14.02 3.08
C ILE A 174 4.77 -14.39 4.35
N GLN A 175 5.40 -15.55 4.34
CA GLN A 175 6.10 -16.10 5.49
C GLN A 175 7.53 -15.52 5.60
N LEU A 176 7.75 -14.53 6.46
CA LEU A 176 9.01 -13.76 6.51
C LEU A 176 9.94 -14.08 7.72
N GLY A 177 9.74 -15.22 8.38
CA GLY A 177 10.63 -15.71 9.44
C GLY A 177 10.16 -15.38 10.86
N THR A 178 11.08 -15.37 11.83
CA THR A 178 10.78 -15.31 13.28
C THR A 178 10.94 -13.92 13.91
N GLY A 179 11.30 -12.90 13.12
CA GLY A 179 11.49 -11.52 13.60
C GLY A 179 10.24 -10.66 13.48
N ALA A 180 10.31 -9.42 13.97
CA ALA A 180 9.33 -8.39 13.60
C ALA A 180 9.56 -8.04 12.13
N THR A 181 8.54 -8.22 11.29
CA THR A 181 8.65 -8.06 9.83
C THR A 181 7.62 -7.05 9.38
N HIS A 182 7.94 -5.78 9.56
CA HIS A 182 7.11 -4.69 9.09
C HIS A 182 7.86 -3.85 8.05
N THR A 183 9.15 -4.04 7.76
CA THR A 183 9.87 -3.15 6.81
C THR A 183 9.61 -3.53 5.36
N ILE A 184 9.67 -2.55 4.45
CA ILE A 184 9.59 -2.84 3.00
C ILE A 184 10.78 -3.68 2.51
N ASP A 185 11.92 -3.57 3.19
CA ASP A 185 13.12 -4.36 2.89
C ASP A 185 12.91 -5.85 3.17
N ASP A 186 12.04 -6.22 4.11
CA ASP A 186 11.68 -7.62 4.37
C ASP A 186 11.04 -8.26 3.12
N PHE A 187 10.14 -7.53 2.46
CA PHE A 187 9.55 -7.96 1.20
C PHE A 187 10.55 -7.92 0.05
N TYR A 188 11.37 -6.87 -0.06
CA TYR A 188 12.40 -6.79 -1.09
C TYR A 188 13.34 -8.00 -1.02
N ASN A 189 13.84 -8.31 0.17
CA ASN A 189 14.70 -9.47 0.38
C ASN A 189 13.98 -10.77 0.04
N TYR A 190 12.70 -10.93 0.40
CA TYR A 190 11.96 -12.14 0.05
C TYR A 190 11.79 -12.35 -1.46
N PHE A 191 11.51 -11.27 -2.20
CA PHE A 191 11.26 -11.38 -3.65
C PHE A 191 12.52 -11.39 -4.51
N TYR A 192 13.64 -10.84 -4.02
CA TYR A 192 14.82 -10.59 -4.85
C TYR A 192 16.12 -11.24 -4.38
N LYS A 193 16.18 -11.81 -3.16
CA LYS A 193 17.44 -12.36 -2.61
C LYS A 193 17.96 -13.62 -3.32
N ASP A 194 17.14 -14.28 -4.13
CA ASP A 194 17.56 -15.44 -4.95
C ASP A 194 17.93 -15.08 -6.41
N HIS A 195 18.04 -13.79 -6.75
CA HIS A 195 18.35 -13.33 -8.12
C HIS A 195 19.78 -12.80 -8.32
N ASP A 196 20.65 -12.91 -7.30
CA ASP A 196 22.06 -12.48 -7.33
C ASP A 196 23.08 -13.66 -7.36
N GLU A 197 22.65 -14.90 -7.70
CA GLU A 197 23.55 -16.04 -7.97
C GLU A 197 23.78 -16.32 -9.48
#